data_AF-A0A074VUR8-F1
#
_entry.id   AF-A0A074VUR8-F1
#
_cell.length_a   1.000
_cell.length_b   1.000
_cell.length_c   1.000
_cell.angle_alpha   90.00
_cell.angle_beta   90.00
_cell.angle_gamma   90.00
#
_symmetry.space_group_name_H-M   'P 1'
#
loop_
_entity.id
_entity.type
_entity.pdbx_description
1 polymer ?
#
loop_
_entity_poly.entity_id
_entity_poly.type
_entity_poly.pdbx_seq_one_letter_code
_entity_poly.pdbx_strand_id
1 'polypeptide(L)'
;NATILMLARNSDLDEAVEALTSFETQFNHRYHYPVVFLNDEPWTEEFMHGVSSVISGQAIFDTISSEMWGYPDHIDQDAARIQIKEQGDRGIVHAGQESYHHMCRFYSLKFYDHPAIQPYKWYWRIEPGISFTCPINFDPFAYMSREKKRYAYAIALQEVGSTVRSLYRVVSDYKDRMKIAPSRYWDALVDPSWAPLPIRWLLRLAPYRDVYGDEWNLCHFWNNFEIADLDFFREDRYRHMMEHLDKLGGFYYERWGDASVRSFAATLLLKAEEINYFGD
;
A
#
# COMPACT_ATOMS: atom_id res chain seq x y z
N ASN A 1 -12.35 -9.27 15.06
CA ASN A 1 -11.07 -8.78 15.62
C ASN A 1 -10.40 -7.92 14.56
N ALA A 2 -10.50 -6.60 14.70
CA ALA A 2 -10.09 -5.63 13.70
C ALA A 2 -9.55 -4.36 14.38
N THR A 3 -8.73 -3.60 13.66
CA THR A 3 -8.22 -2.30 14.12
C THR A 3 -8.27 -1.26 13.01
N ILE A 4 -8.26 -0.01 13.39
CA ILE A 4 -7.89 1.09 12.51
C ILE A 4 -6.38 1.26 12.61
N LEU A 5 -5.71 1.56 11.51
CA LEU A 5 -4.27 1.82 11.45
C LEU A 5 -4.01 3.18 10.84
N MET A 6 -3.23 3.99 11.54
CA MET A 6 -2.69 5.25 11.05
C MET A 6 -1.17 5.26 11.23
N LEU A 7 -0.42 5.38 10.12
CA LEU A 7 0.99 5.76 10.15
C LEU A 7 1.05 7.29 10.06
N ALA A 8 1.62 7.94 11.06
CA ALA A 8 1.69 9.41 11.11
C ALA A 8 2.97 9.85 11.80
N ARG A 9 3.39 11.08 11.55
CA ARG A 9 4.45 11.74 12.32
C ARG A 9 3.82 12.62 13.38
N ASN A 10 4.61 12.98 14.40
CA ASN A 10 4.19 13.96 15.40
C ASN A 10 3.76 15.30 14.77
N SER A 11 4.36 15.69 13.64
CA SER A 11 4.02 16.91 12.88
C SER A 11 2.66 16.85 12.19
N ASP A 12 2.08 15.67 12.01
CA ASP A 12 0.84 15.46 11.27
C ASP A 12 -0.38 15.55 12.21
N LEU A 13 -0.21 16.06 13.44
CA LEU A 13 -1.24 16.07 14.49
C LEU A 13 -2.55 16.72 14.04
N ASP A 14 -2.49 17.93 13.49
CA ASP A 14 -3.69 18.66 13.08
C ASP A 14 -4.47 17.89 12.01
N GLU A 15 -3.76 17.41 10.98
CA GLU A 15 -4.32 16.62 9.89
C GLU A 15 -4.87 15.26 10.37
N ALA A 16 -4.23 14.64 11.37
CA ALA A 16 -4.68 13.39 11.97
C ALA A 16 -5.96 13.60 12.80
N VAL A 17 -6.03 14.66 13.60
CA VAL A 17 -7.20 15.02 14.40
C VAL A 17 -8.40 15.33 13.51
N GLU A 18 -8.22 16.07 12.41
CA GLU A 18 -9.28 16.33 11.44
C GLU A 18 -9.81 15.05 10.79
N ALA A 19 -8.90 14.19 10.32
CA ALA A 19 -9.25 12.91 9.71
C ALA A 19 -10.01 11.98 10.69
N LEU A 20 -9.52 11.86 11.93
CA LEU A 20 -10.15 11.03 12.97
C LEU A 20 -11.50 11.59 13.39
N THR A 21 -11.64 12.90 13.52
CA THR A 21 -12.94 13.54 13.85
C THR A 21 -13.97 13.22 12.78
N SER A 22 -13.58 13.33 11.51
CA SER A 22 -14.44 12.96 10.38
C SER A 22 -14.80 11.48 10.40
N PHE A 23 -13.80 10.60 10.60
CA PHE A 23 -13.98 9.16 10.65
C PHE A 23 -14.87 8.70 11.82
N GLU A 24 -14.67 9.25 13.01
CA GLU A 24 -15.49 8.99 14.20
C GLU A 24 -16.92 9.43 13.95
N THR A 25 -17.13 10.64 13.43
CA THR A 25 -18.47 11.17 13.09
C THR A 25 -19.19 10.25 12.10
N GLN A 26 -18.51 9.82 11.03
CA GLN A 26 -19.15 9.04 9.98
C GLN A 26 -19.28 7.55 10.28
N PHE A 27 -18.47 6.99 11.19
CA PHE A 27 -18.41 5.54 11.41
C PHE A 27 -18.11 5.15 12.86
N ASN A 28 -16.91 5.44 13.36
CA ASN A 28 -16.36 4.67 14.46
C ASN A 28 -17.01 4.96 15.82
N HIS A 29 -17.71 6.11 15.99
CA HIS A 29 -18.46 6.40 17.22
C HIS A 29 -19.56 5.38 17.54
N ARG A 30 -19.96 4.56 16.57
CA ARG A 30 -20.95 3.48 16.73
C ARG A 30 -20.34 2.13 17.06
N TYR A 31 -19.09 1.90 16.66
CA TYR A 31 -18.47 0.57 16.68
C TYR A 31 -17.26 0.47 17.62
N HIS A 32 -16.62 1.60 17.93
CA HIS A 32 -15.52 1.71 18.89
C HIS A 32 -14.34 0.77 18.60
N TYR A 33 -13.99 0.59 17.32
CA TYR A 33 -12.79 -0.15 16.97
C TYR A 33 -11.55 0.56 17.50
N PRO A 34 -10.54 -0.17 18.01
CA PRO A 34 -9.28 0.43 18.45
C PRO A 34 -8.55 1.07 17.28
N VAL A 35 -7.76 2.10 17.58
CA VAL A 35 -6.91 2.79 16.59
C VAL A 35 -5.46 2.61 17.00
N VAL A 36 -4.69 1.96 16.12
CA VAL A 36 -3.24 1.78 16.26
C VAL A 36 -2.54 2.89 15.48
N PHE A 37 -1.70 3.63 16.20
CA PHE A 37 -0.83 4.68 15.67
C PHE A 37 0.59 4.15 15.62
N LEU A 38 1.19 4.17 14.43
CA LEU A 38 2.59 3.82 14.20
C LEU A 38 3.37 5.05 13.72
N ASN A 39 4.63 5.15 14.14
CA ASN A 39 5.58 6.20 13.76
C ASN A 39 6.99 5.63 13.82
N ASP A 40 7.90 6.09 12.97
CA ASP A 40 9.33 5.74 13.03
C ASP A 40 10.08 6.49 14.14
N GLU A 41 9.45 7.49 14.76
CA GLU A 41 9.93 8.21 15.94
C GLU A 41 9.05 7.98 17.19
N PRO A 42 9.57 8.21 18.40
CA PRO A 42 8.76 8.22 19.62
C PRO A 42 7.62 9.25 19.56
N TRP A 43 6.46 8.89 20.11
CA TRP A 43 5.30 9.76 20.16
C TRP A 43 5.44 10.87 21.22
N THR A 44 5.04 12.09 20.86
CA THR A 44 4.93 13.19 21.82
C THR A 44 3.65 13.06 22.65
N GLU A 45 3.68 13.55 23.89
CA GLU A 45 2.48 13.62 24.73
C GLU A 45 1.38 14.45 24.07
N GLU A 46 1.75 15.52 23.37
CA GLU A 46 0.84 16.37 22.61
C GLU A 46 0.07 15.57 21.54
N PHE A 47 0.79 14.77 20.73
CA PHE A 47 0.14 13.96 19.71
C PHE A 47 -0.78 12.91 20.35
N MET A 48 -0.27 12.18 21.35
CA MET A 48 -1.04 11.14 22.03
C MET A 48 -2.31 11.69 22.66
N HIS A 49 -2.23 12.83 23.36
CA HIS A 49 -3.40 13.49 23.94
C HIS A 49 -4.37 14.02 22.87
N GLY A 50 -3.87 14.65 21.82
CA GLY A 50 -4.69 15.24 20.76
C GLY A 50 -5.57 14.20 20.08
N VAL A 51 -4.98 13.11 19.58
CA VAL A 51 -5.77 12.06 18.89
C VAL A 51 -6.63 11.25 19.87
N SER A 52 -6.15 11.00 21.10
CA SER A 52 -6.93 10.26 22.11
C SER A 52 -8.19 11.03 22.56
N SER A 53 -8.21 12.35 22.39
CA SER A 53 -9.36 13.18 22.76
C SER A 53 -10.53 13.09 21.78
N VAL A 54 -10.28 12.64 20.53
CA VAL A 54 -11.29 12.57 19.47
C VAL A 54 -11.77 11.15 19.17
N ILE A 55 -10.94 10.14 19.41
CA ILE A 55 -11.33 8.75 19.15
C ILE A 55 -12.25 8.20 20.24
N SER A 56 -13.18 7.34 19.84
CA SER A 56 -14.12 6.69 20.78
C SER A 56 -13.67 5.29 21.22
N GLY A 57 -12.76 4.67 20.45
CA GLY A 57 -12.13 3.39 20.76
C GLY A 57 -10.84 3.53 21.58
N GLN A 58 -10.16 2.40 21.81
CA GLN A 58 -8.85 2.40 22.47
C GLN A 58 -7.75 2.97 21.56
N ALA A 59 -6.98 3.95 22.05
CA ALA A 59 -5.75 4.41 21.41
C ALA A 59 -4.59 3.47 21.74
N ILE A 60 -3.85 3.01 20.73
CA ILE A 60 -2.66 2.20 20.89
C ILE A 60 -1.53 2.88 20.13
N PHE A 61 -0.47 3.24 20.84
CA PHE A 61 0.69 3.92 20.27
C PHE A 61 1.89 2.97 20.31
N ASP A 62 2.57 2.84 19.19
CA ASP A 62 3.81 2.06 19.12
C ASP A 62 4.77 2.68 18.11
N THR A 63 6.07 2.39 18.28
CA THR A 63 7.14 2.94 17.44
C THR A 63 7.74 1.84 16.58
N ILE A 64 7.91 2.12 15.29
CA ILE A 64 8.45 1.17 14.33
C ILE A 64 9.93 0.97 14.62
N SER A 65 10.32 -0.28 14.86
CA SER A 65 11.73 -0.63 15.05
C SER A 65 12.57 -0.30 13.80
N SER A 66 13.84 0.02 14.02
CA SER A 66 14.82 0.24 12.94
C SER A 66 15.07 -1.00 12.06
N GLU A 67 14.66 -2.19 12.49
CA GLU A 67 14.71 -3.41 11.65
C GLU A 67 13.58 -3.43 10.61
N MET A 68 12.46 -2.75 10.89
CA MET A 68 11.31 -2.64 10.00
C MET A 68 11.32 -1.37 9.15
N TRP A 69 12.03 -0.33 9.59
CA TRP A 69 12.12 0.98 8.96
C TRP A 69 13.56 1.35 8.62
N GLY A 70 13.81 1.72 7.36
CA GLY A 70 15.15 2.02 6.87
C GLY A 70 15.60 1.11 5.74
N TYR A 71 16.85 1.26 5.32
CA TYR A 71 17.47 0.46 4.27
C TYR A 71 17.75 -0.98 4.74
N PRO A 72 17.36 -2.01 3.97
CA PRO A 72 17.80 -3.37 4.24
C PRO A 72 19.26 -3.58 3.81
N ASP A 73 19.92 -4.59 4.37
CA ASP A 73 21.36 -4.86 4.21
C ASP A 73 21.81 -5.05 2.75
N HIS A 74 20.93 -5.50 1.86
CA HIS A 74 21.26 -5.73 0.45
C HIS A 74 21.20 -4.47 -0.42
N ILE A 75 20.78 -3.33 0.12
CA ILE A 75 20.69 -2.06 -0.61
C ILE A 75 21.96 -1.24 -0.39
N ASP A 76 22.57 -0.82 -1.49
CA ASP A 76 23.63 0.17 -1.46
C ASP A 76 23.02 1.53 -1.14
N GLN A 77 23.21 1.97 0.10
CA GLN A 77 22.61 3.20 0.62
C GLN A 77 23.11 4.45 -0.11
N ASP A 78 24.37 4.46 -0.56
CA ASP A 78 24.93 5.63 -1.24
C ASP A 78 24.36 5.72 -2.66
N ALA A 79 24.27 4.59 -3.37
CA ALA A 79 23.60 4.52 -4.66
C ALA A 79 22.11 4.89 -4.55
N ALA A 80 21.42 4.40 -3.50
CA ALA A 80 20.02 4.73 -3.25
C ALA A 80 19.82 6.23 -3.01
N ARG A 81 20.64 6.86 -2.15
CA ARG A 81 20.56 8.31 -1.90
C ARG A 81 20.82 9.13 -3.16
N ILE A 82 21.76 8.70 -4.00
CA ILE A 82 22.00 9.34 -5.31
C ILE A 82 20.74 9.25 -6.18
N GLN A 83 20.13 8.07 -6.31
CA GLN A 83 18.93 7.88 -7.11
C GLN A 83 17.71 8.63 -6.57
N ILE A 84 17.50 8.65 -5.25
CA ILE A 84 16.44 9.44 -4.59
C ILE A 84 16.63 10.93 -4.93
N LYS A 85 17.85 11.45 -4.79
CA LYS A 85 18.15 12.84 -5.14
C LYS A 85 17.90 13.12 -6.63
N GLU A 86 18.36 12.26 -7.54
CA GLU A 86 18.12 12.42 -8.99
C GLU A 86 16.63 12.39 -9.35
N GLN A 87 15.84 11.54 -8.70
CA GLN A 87 14.39 11.48 -8.89
C GLN A 87 13.70 12.76 -8.38
N GLY A 88 14.14 13.27 -7.22
CA GLY A 88 13.70 14.56 -6.68
C GLY A 88 14.04 15.74 -7.60
N ASP A 89 15.28 15.79 -8.11
CA ASP A 89 15.76 16.83 -9.04
C ASP A 89 14.98 16.81 -10.38
N ARG A 90 14.42 15.65 -10.76
CA ARG A 90 13.53 15.50 -11.93
C ARG A 90 12.08 15.91 -11.67
N GLY A 91 11.75 16.34 -10.45
CA GLY A 91 10.40 16.76 -10.06
C GLY A 91 9.41 15.62 -9.87
N ILE A 92 9.88 14.39 -9.63
CA ILE A 92 9.00 13.26 -9.33
C ILE A 92 8.47 13.42 -7.91
N VAL A 93 7.14 13.45 -7.75
CA VAL A 93 6.47 13.73 -6.48
C VAL A 93 6.91 12.74 -5.40
N HIS A 94 7.32 13.27 -4.24
CA HIS A 94 7.88 12.55 -3.09
C HIS A 94 9.15 11.73 -3.33
N ALA A 95 9.65 11.59 -4.56
CA ALA A 95 10.78 10.70 -4.84
C ALA A 95 12.14 11.23 -4.37
N GLY A 96 12.21 12.50 -3.94
CA GLY A 96 13.37 13.06 -3.25
C GLY A 96 13.37 12.87 -1.73
N GLN A 97 12.34 12.22 -1.17
CA GLN A 97 12.14 12.09 0.28
C GLN A 97 12.47 10.67 0.74
N GLU A 98 13.65 10.44 1.32
CA GLU A 98 14.10 9.12 1.79
C GLU A 98 13.07 8.42 2.69
N SER A 99 12.46 9.14 3.63
CA SER A 99 11.41 8.62 4.52
C SER A 99 10.16 8.14 3.76
N TYR A 100 9.84 8.73 2.61
CA TYR A 100 8.74 8.28 1.76
C TYR A 100 9.03 6.92 1.13
N HIS A 101 10.28 6.67 0.72
CA HIS A 101 10.70 5.35 0.23
C HIS A 101 10.64 4.30 1.35
N HIS A 102 11.04 4.66 2.58
CA HIS A 102 10.86 3.80 3.76
C HIS A 102 9.39 3.48 4.03
N MET A 103 8.51 4.48 3.95
CA MET A 103 7.06 4.31 4.11
C MET A 103 6.47 3.32 3.08
N CYS A 104 6.74 3.52 1.78
CA CYS A 104 6.24 2.62 0.75
C CYS A 104 6.75 1.18 0.93
N ARG A 105 8.02 1.01 1.34
CA ARG A 105 8.55 -0.31 1.67
C ARG A 105 7.87 -0.90 2.91
N PHE A 106 7.72 -0.14 3.98
CA PHE A 106 7.10 -0.59 5.23
C PHE A 106 5.66 -1.08 5.03
N TYR A 107 4.84 -0.31 4.34
CA TYR A 107 3.46 -0.70 4.01
C TYR A 107 3.39 -1.87 3.02
N SER A 108 4.42 -2.12 2.22
CA SER A 108 4.44 -3.29 1.33
C SER A 108 4.85 -4.57 2.05
N LEU A 109 5.78 -4.49 3.02
CA LEU A 109 6.52 -5.66 3.54
C LEU A 109 6.39 -5.96 5.03
N LYS A 110 6.14 -4.96 5.89
CA LYS A 110 6.44 -5.11 7.33
C LYS A 110 5.31 -4.71 8.25
N PHE A 111 4.40 -3.82 7.83
CA PHE A 111 3.37 -3.30 8.73
C PHE A 111 2.49 -4.39 9.38
N TYR A 112 2.16 -5.45 8.64
CA TYR A 112 1.35 -6.57 9.11
C TYR A 112 2.07 -7.50 10.09
N ASP A 113 3.40 -7.36 10.19
CA ASP A 113 4.24 -8.08 11.13
C ASP A 113 4.48 -7.32 12.43
N HIS A 114 4.15 -6.03 12.46
CA HIS A 114 4.37 -5.16 13.62
C HIS A 114 3.66 -5.72 14.88
N PRO A 115 4.30 -5.72 16.07
CA PRO A 115 3.72 -6.28 17.29
C PRO A 115 2.33 -5.73 17.63
N ALA A 116 2.11 -4.42 17.47
CA ALA A 116 0.80 -3.79 17.66
C ALA A 116 -0.28 -4.26 16.65
N ILE A 117 0.11 -4.82 15.50
CA ILE A 117 -0.80 -5.27 14.42
C ILE A 117 -1.03 -6.78 14.45
N GLN A 118 -0.07 -7.55 14.96
CA GLN A 118 -0.15 -9.02 15.09
C GLN A 118 -1.46 -9.54 15.70
N PRO A 119 -2.03 -8.93 16.75
CA PRO A 119 -3.26 -9.42 17.36
C PRO A 119 -4.46 -9.40 16.43
N TYR A 120 -4.47 -8.57 15.38
CA TYR A 120 -5.66 -8.31 14.57
C TYR A 120 -5.73 -9.21 13.33
N LYS A 121 -6.97 -9.53 12.92
CA LYS A 121 -7.26 -10.21 11.64
C LYS A 121 -7.54 -9.21 10.53
N TRP A 122 -8.15 -8.08 10.85
CA TRP A 122 -8.51 -7.07 9.87
C TRP A 122 -7.91 -5.74 10.26
N TYR A 123 -7.64 -4.91 9.26
CA TYR A 123 -7.36 -3.52 9.51
C TYR A 123 -8.02 -2.62 8.46
N TRP A 124 -8.20 -1.36 8.86
CA TRP A 124 -8.56 -0.28 7.97
C TRP A 124 -7.48 0.79 8.04
N ARG A 125 -6.78 1.00 6.92
CA ARG A 125 -5.83 2.11 6.77
C ARG A 125 -6.57 3.43 6.62
N ILE A 126 -6.20 4.38 7.47
CA ILE A 126 -6.54 5.79 7.33
C ILE A 126 -5.25 6.61 7.42
N GLU A 127 -5.21 7.71 6.68
CA GLU A 127 -4.07 8.62 6.61
C GLU A 127 -4.46 9.99 7.19
N PRO A 128 -3.50 10.76 7.72
CA PRO A 128 -3.74 12.18 8.00
C PRO A 128 -4.25 12.93 6.75
N GLY A 129 -5.10 13.95 6.96
CA GLY A 129 -5.54 14.84 5.88
C GLY A 129 -6.64 14.29 4.98
N ILE A 130 -7.24 13.15 5.32
CA ILE A 130 -8.42 12.60 4.62
C ILE A 130 -9.72 13.09 5.27
N SER A 131 -10.84 12.95 4.56
CA SER A 131 -12.17 13.18 5.12
C SER A 131 -13.19 12.16 4.58
N PHE A 132 -14.18 11.85 5.41
CA PHE A 132 -15.33 11.01 5.08
C PHE A 132 -16.56 11.90 4.90
N THR A 133 -17.15 11.86 3.71
CA THR A 133 -18.30 12.69 3.33
C THR A 133 -19.65 12.03 3.62
N CYS A 134 -19.69 10.69 3.65
CA CYS A 134 -20.91 9.91 3.81
C CYS A 134 -20.93 9.14 5.15
N PRO A 135 -22.09 9.07 5.84
CA PRO A 135 -22.25 8.20 7.00
C PRO A 135 -22.20 6.71 6.63
N ILE A 136 -21.34 5.95 7.29
CA ILE A 136 -21.18 4.51 7.08
C ILE A 136 -22.04 3.76 8.10
N ASN A 137 -23.20 3.27 7.65
CA ASN A 137 -24.29 2.75 8.51
C ASN A 137 -24.29 1.24 8.76
N PHE A 138 -23.19 0.57 8.40
CA PHE A 138 -22.97 -0.85 8.67
C PHE A 138 -21.53 -1.05 9.15
N ASP A 139 -21.19 -2.25 9.60
CA ASP A 139 -19.83 -2.62 9.99
C ASP A 139 -19.10 -3.21 8.77
N PRO A 140 -18.12 -2.51 8.17
CA PRO A 140 -17.38 -2.99 7.02
C PRO A 140 -16.57 -4.25 7.32
N PHE A 141 -16.02 -4.40 8.52
CA PHE A 141 -15.26 -5.60 8.87
C PHE A 141 -16.18 -6.82 8.96
N ALA A 142 -17.36 -6.67 9.56
CA ALA A 142 -18.35 -7.73 9.61
C ALA A 142 -18.87 -8.09 8.21
N TYR A 143 -19.11 -7.09 7.36
CA TYR A 143 -19.48 -7.29 5.95
C TYR A 143 -18.40 -8.07 5.20
N MET A 144 -17.15 -7.61 5.24
CA MET A 144 -16.02 -8.23 4.54
C MET A 144 -15.84 -9.69 4.98
N SER A 145 -15.94 -9.96 6.28
CA SER A 145 -15.86 -11.31 6.83
C SER A 145 -17.01 -12.22 6.36
N ARG A 146 -18.27 -11.74 6.42
CA ARG A 146 -19.46 -12.50 6.03
C ARG A 146 -19.46 -12.83 4.53
N GLU A 147 -19.12 -11.84 3.70
CA GLU A 147 -19.09 -11.97 2.24
C GLU A 147 -17.78 -12.61 1.72
N LYS A 148 -16.91 -13.09 2.62
CA LYS A 148 -15.63 -13.74 2.30
C LYS A 148 -14.75 -12.88 1.40
N LYS A 149 -14.80 -11.57 1.60
CA LYS A 149 -13.86 -10.62 0.99
C LYS A 149 -12.53 -10.71 1.73
N ARG A 150 -11.48 -10.15 1.14
CA ARG A 150 -10.12 -10.13 1.71
C ARG A 150 -9.42 -8.81 1.51
N TYR A 151 -9.85 -8.02 0.53
CA TYR A 151 -9.29 -6.71 0.23
C TYR A 151 -10.39 -5.79 -0.28
N ALA A 152 -10.38 -4.53 0.13
CA ALA A 152 -11.31 -3.54 -0.36
C ALA A 152 -10.66 -2.17 -0.60
N TYR A 153 -11.17 -1.50 -1.62
CA TYR A 153 -10.78 -0.15 -2.03
C TYR A 153 -12.01 0.71 -2.27
N ALA A 154 -11.84 2.03 -2.17
CA ALA A 154 -12.87 3.01 -2.51
C ALA A 154 -12.53 3.83 -3.76
N ILE A 155 -11.25 3.92 -4.13
CA ILE A 155 -10.78 4.71 -5.27
C ILE A 155 -9.71 3.90 -6.02
N ALA A 156 -9.75 3.99 -7.35
CA ALA A 156 -8.68 3.50 -8.23
C ALA A 156 -8.18 4.66 -9.09
N LEU A 157 -6.86 4.82 -9.18
CA LEU A 157 -6.19 5.92 -9.89
C LEU A 157 -5.12 5.37 -10.82
N GLN A 158 -4.67 6.22 -11.74
CA GLN A 158 -3.47 5.96 -12.54
C GLN A 158 -2.23 6.43 -11.77
N GLU A 159 -1.21 5.58 -11.74
CA GLU A 159 0.12 5.87 -11.21
C GLU A 159 0.88 6.79 -12.16
N VAL A 160 1.86 7.52 -11.61
CA VAL A 160 2.79 8.31 -12.42
C VAL A 160 3.87 7.37 -12.95
N GLY A 161 3.82 7.01 -14.24
CA GLY A 161 4.72 5.99 -14.81
C GLY A 161 6.23 6.21 -14.61
N SER A 162 6.68 7.44 -14.31
CA SER A 162 8.08 7.73 -13.96
C SER A 162 8.53 7.16 -12.60
N THR A 163 7.60 6.84 -11.69
CA THR A 163 7.88 6.29 -10.35
C THR A 163 8.11 4.77 -10.35
N VAL A 164 7.59 4.08 -11.37
CA VAL A 164 7.38 2.61 -11.39
C VAL A 164 7.86 2.00 -12.71
N ARG A 165 8.96 2.54 -13.26
CA ARG A 165 9.42 2.27 -14.62
C ARG A 165 9.65 0.79 -14.91
N SER A 166 10.15 0.01 -13.95
CA SER A 166 10.40 -1.44 -14.12
C SER A 166 9.41 -2.35 -13.39
N LEU A 167 8.51 -1.78 -12.58
CA LEU A 167 7.63 -2.56 -11.68
C LEU A 167 6.78 -3.57 -12.44
N TYR A 168 6.06 -3.14 -13.49
CA TYR A 168 5.19 -4.04 -14.26
C TYR A 168 5.97 -5.20 -14.87
N ARG A 169 7.13 -4.92 -15.46
CA ARG A 169 7.98 -5.95 -16.06
C ARG A 169 8.38 -6.99 -15.02
N VAL A 170 8.86 -6.54 -13.87
CA VAL A 170 9.28 -7.40 -12.76
C VAL A 170 8.12 -8.27 -12.27
N VAL A 171 6.94 -7.69 -12.07
CA VAL A 171 5.75 -8.41 -11.60
C VAL A 171 5.27 -9.42 -12.65
N SER A 172 5.25 -9.04 -13.94
CA SER A 172 4.88 -9.94 -15.04
C SER A 172 5.85 -11.12 -15.15
N ASP A 173 7.16 -10.87 -15.04
CA ASP A 173 8.19 -11.92 -15.01
C ASP A 173 8.05 -12.83 -13.77
N TYR A 174 7.66 -12.27 -12.61
CA TYR A 174 7.34 -13.05 -11.41
C TYR A 174 6.13 -13.97 -11.64
N LYS A 175 5.03 -13.43 -12.19
CA LYS A 175 3.82 -14.19 -12.54
C LYS A 175 4.15 -15.40 -13.41
N ASP A 176 4.91 -15.19 -14.47
CA ASP A 176 5.27 -16.22 -15.44
C ASP A 176 6.20 -17.28 -14.82
N ARG A 177 7.22 -16.87 -14.07
CA ARG A 177 8.13 -17.80 -13.37
C ARG A 177 7.41 -18.66 -12.34
N MET A 178 6.48 -18.07 -11.59
CA MET A 178 5.70 -18.78 -10.58
C MET A 178 4.48 -19.51 -11.16
N LYS A 179 4.25 -19.41 -12.48
CA LYS A 179 3.12 -20.02 -13.19
C LYS A 179 1.77 -19.65 -12.59
N ILE A 180 1.63 -18.40 -12.15
CA ILE A 180 0.38 -17.88 -11.60
C ILE A 180 -0.58 -17.61 -12.76
N ALA A 181 -1.77 -18.21 -12.70
CA ALA A 181 -2.80 -17.97 -13.69
C ALA A 181 -3.30 -16.51 -13.56
N PRO A 182 -3.44 -15.77 -14.68
CA PRO A 182 -3.96 -14.41 -14.63
C PRO A 182 -5.40 -14.40 -14.14
N SER A 183 -5.73 -13.46 -13.25
CA SER A 183 -7.10 -13.19 -12.84
C SER A 183 -7.75 -12.20 -13.80
N ARG A 184 -9.08 -12.07 -13.74
CA ARG A 184 -9.79 -11.01 -14.49
C ARG A 184 -9.32 -9.60 -14.13
N TYR A 185 -8.84 -9.39 -12.90
CA TYR A 185 -8.28 -8.10 -12.53
C TYR A 185 -6.88 -7.90 -13.12
N TRP A 186 -6.05 -8.95 -13.16
CA TRP A 186 -4.77 -8.87 -13.89
C TRP A 186 -5.00 -8.49 -15.35
N ASP A 187 -5.92 -9.18 -16.03
CA ASP A 187 -6.24 -8.89 -17.44
C ASP A 187 -6.73 -7.44 -17.64
N ALA A 188 -7.43 -6.87 -16.64
CA ALA A 188 -7.89 -5.49 -16.68
C ALA A 188 -6.78 -4.45 -16.42
N LEU A 189 -5.64 -4.84 -15.85
CA LEU A 189 -4.46 -3.99 -15.69
C LEU A 189 -3.57 -3.98 -16.93
N VAL A 190 -3.60 -5.04 -17.74
CA VAL A 190 -2.79 -5.17 -18.94
C VAL A 190 -3.39 -4.34 -20.08
N ASP A 191 -2.56 -3.47 -20.66
CA ASP A 191 -2.84 -2.79 -21.93
C ASP A 191 -2.08 -3.49 -23.08
N PRO A 192 -2.78 -4.24 -23.94
CA PRO A 192 -2.14 -4.99 -25.01
C PRO A 192 -1.43 -4.08 -26.01
N SER A 193 -0.27 -4.53 -26.49
CA SER A 193 0.51 -3.83 -27.49
C SER A 193 -0.29 -3.57 -28.77
N TRP A 194 -0.38 -2.30 -29.15
CA TRP A 194 -0.94 -1.87 -30.43
C TRP A 194 -0.11 -2.33 -31.65
N ALA A 195 1.17 -2.65 -31.47
CA ALA A 195 2.08 -2.94 -32.56
C ALA A 195 1.96 -4.38 -33.08
N PRO A 196 2.04 -4.60 -34.41
CA PRO A 196 2.13 -5.94 -34.99
C PRO A 196 3.53 -6.54 -34.84
N LEU A 197 3.66 -7.85 -35.08
CA LEU A 197 4.97 -8.48 -35.26
C LEU A 197 5.63 -7.98 -36.56
N PRO A 198 6.97 -7.77 -36.60
CA PRO A 198 7.95 -7.99 -35.53
C PRO A 198 8.16 -6.77 -34.60
N ILE A 199 7.50 -5.63 -34.82
CA ILE A 199 7.69 -4.41 -34.01
C ILE A 199 7.37 -4.68 -32.53
N ARG A 200 6.30 -5.43 -32.26
CA ARG A 200 5.93 -5.86 -30.90
C ARG A 200 7.06 -6.54 -30.14
N TRP A 201 7.87 -7.35 -30.83
CA TRP A 201 9.01 -8.02 -30.23
C TRP A 201 10.12 -7.05 -29.83
N LEU A 202 10.28 -5.92 -30.54
CA LEU A 202 11.23 -4.87 -30.15
C LEU A 202 10.75 -4.08 -28.93
N LEU A 203 9.43 -3.93 -28.75
CA LEU A 203 8.86 -3.17 -27.65
C LEU A 203 9.15 -3.78 -26.26
N ARG A 204 9.42 -5.10 -26.19
CA ARG A 204 9.83 -5.77 -24.93
C ARG A 204 11.17 -5.28 -24.36
N LEU A 205 11.93 -4.49 -25.10
CA LEU A 205 13.18 -3.87 -24.64
C LEU A 205 12.92 -2.65 -23.76
N ALA A 206 11.70 -2.09 -23.79
CA ALA A 206 11.31 -1.02 -22.89
C ALA A 206 11.11 -1.60 -21.47
N PRO A 207 11.67 -0.97 -20.43
CA PRO A 207 11.60 -1.51 -19.06
C PRO A 207 10.19 -1.52 -18.47
N TYR A 208 9.28 -0.71 -19.01
CA TYR A 208 7.87 -0.63 -18.59
C TYR A 208 6.95 -1.62 -19.35
N ARG A 209 7.52 -2.46 -20.22
CA ARG A 209 6.80 -3.48 -21.00
C ARG A 209 7.22 -4.88 -20.61
N ASP A 210 6.30 -5.84 -20.68
CA ASP A 210 6.59 -7.25 -20.39
C ASP A 210 7.31 -7.97 -21.55
N VAL A 211 7.54 -9.29 -21.40
CA VAL A 211 8.19 -10.12 -22.41
C VAL A 211 7.41 -10.24 -23.73
N TYR A 212 6.10 -10.03 -23.67
CA TYR A 212 5.18 -10.06 -24.82
C TYR A 212 5.04 -8.68 -25.47
N GLY A 213 5.64 -7.65 -24.85
CA GLY A 213 5.58 -6.26 -25.26
C GLY A 213 4.43 -5.50 -24.64
N ASP A 214 3.53 -6.11 -23.87
CA ASP A 214 2.35 -5.42 -23.33
C ASP A 214 2.72 -4.45 -22.20
N GLU A 215 1.84 -3.49 -21.93
CA GLU A 215 2.02 -2.46 -20.89
C GLU A 215 1.06 -2.68 -19.72
N TRP A 216 1.36 -2.01 -18.60
CA TRP A 216 0.38 -1.78 -17.56
C TRP A 216 -0.32 -0.44 -17.81
N ASN A 217 -1.64 -0.40 -17.70
CA ASN A 217 -2.44 0.81 -17.82
C ASN A 217 -2.28 1.81 -16.66
N LEU A 218 -1.32 1.56 -15.75
CA LEU A 218 -0.99 2.33 -14.56
C LEU A 218 -2.08 2.35 -13.48
N CYS A 219 -3.20 1.65 -13.66
CA CYS A 219 -4.27 1.61 -12.67
C CYS A 219 -3.84 0.84 -11.41
N HIS A 220 -4.15 1.41 -10.25
CA HIS A 220 -3.97 0.78 -8.95
C HIS A 220 -5.09 1.19 -7.99
N PHE A 221 -5.32 0.39 -6.96
CA PHE A 221 -6.15 0.73 -5.82
C PHE A 221 -5.44 1.79 -4.97
N TRP A 222 -6.10 2.92 -4.75
CA TRP A 222 -5.54 4.02 -3.98
C TRP A 222 -5.66 3.72 -2.48
N ASN A 223 -4.60 3.15 -1.91
CA ASN A 223 -4.63 2.49 -0.61
C ASN A 223 -4.47 3.41 0.60
N ASN A 224 -4.54 4.75 0.41
CA ASN A 224 -4.82 5.68 1.50
C ASN A 224 -6.17 5.35 2.18
N PHE A 225 -7.10 4.75 1.43
CA PHE A 225 -8.23 4.00 1.96
C PHE A 225 -8.04 2.52 1.64
N GLU A 226 -8.04 1.67 2.65
CA GLU A 226 -7.91 0.24 2.44
C GLU A 226 -8.45 -0.56 3.62
N ILE A 227 -9.32 -1.52 3.35
CA ILE A 227 -9.79 -2.49 4.35
C ILE A 227 -9.34 -3.86 3.88
N ALA A 228 -8.52 -4.55 4.67
CA ALA A 228 -7.99 -5.83 4.24
C ALA A 228 -7.79 -6.84 5.38
N ASP A 229 -7.85 -8.11 5.00
CA ASP A 229 -7.56 -9.28 5.83
C ASP A 229 -6.04 -9.37 6.01
N LEU A 230 -5.56 -9.19 7.23
CA LEU A 230 -4.14 -9.26 7.57
C LEU A 230 -3.54 -10.62 7.24
N ASP A 231 -4.34 -11.68 7.25
CA ASP A 231 -3.88 -13.02 6.88
C ASP A 231 -3.42 -13.07 5.41
N PHE A 232 -4.01 -12.26 4.51
CA PHE A 232 -3.57 -12.17 3.12
C PHE A 232 -2.10 -11.75 3.01
N PHE A 233 -1.70 -10.71 3.75
CA PHE A 233 -0.31 -10.24 3.72
C PHE A 233 0.64 -11.18 4.44
N ARG A 234 0.12 -11.98 5.37
CA ARG A 234 0.90 -12.96 6.14
C ARG A 234 1.12 -14.28 5.40
N GLU A 235 0.38 -14.55 4.31
CA GLU A 235 0.54 -15.75 3.49
C GLU A 235 1.93 -15.84 2.83
N ASP A 236 2.47 -17.06 2.75
CA ASP A 236 3.77 -17.34 2.13
C ASP A 236 3.90 -16.79 0.70
N ARG A 237 2.82 -16.87 -0.10
CA ARG A 237 2.81 -16.37 -1.48
C ARG A 237 2.92 -14.84 -1.58
N TYR A 238 2.31 -14.12 -0.65
CA TYR A 238 2.42 -12.65 -0.58
C TYR A 238 3.84 -12.29 -0.15
N ARG A 239 4.32 -12.89 0.95
CA ARG A 239 5.68 -12.69 1.46
C ARG A 239 6.75 -12.98 0.42
N HIS A 240 6.65 -14.11 -0.28
CA HIS A 240 7.59 -14.49 -1.33
C HIS A 240 7.61 -13.48 -2.49
N MET A 241 6.46 -12.96 -2.90
CA MET A 241 6.39 -11.90 -3.91
C MET A 241 7.06 -10.62 -3.41
N MET A 242 6.74 -10.20 -2.18
CA MET A 242 7.30 -8.98 -1.60
C MET A 242 8.82 -9.08 -1.40
N GLU A 243 9.32 -10.20 -0.89
CA GLU A 243 10.76 -10.47 -0.76
C GLU A 243 11.47 -10.47 -2.11
N HIS A 244 10.82 -10.97 -3.16
CA HIS A 244 11.35 -10.89 -4.52
C HIS A 244 11.48 -9.44 -4.99
N LEU A 245 10.45 -8.62 -4.78
CA LEU A 245 10.46 -7.20 -5.15
C LEU A 245 11.50 -6.40 -4.33
N ASP A 246 11.59 -6.65 -3.02
CA ASP A 246 12.51 -5.95 -2.13
C ASP A 246 13.98 -6.18 -2.51
N LYS A 247 14.33 -7.40 -2.92
CA LYS A 247 15.68 -7.76 -3.40
C LYS A 247 16.11 -6.99 -4.65
N LEU A 248 15.16 -6.50 -5.45
CA LEU A 248 15.45 -5.74 -6.67
C LEU A 248 15.72 -4.26 -6.38
N GLY A 249 15.38 -3.77 -5.18
CA GLY A 249 15.68 -2.42 -4.73
C GLY A 249 14.87 -1.31 -5.41
N GLY A 250 13.81 -1.64 -6.15
CA GLY A 250 12.97 -0.65 -6.82
C GLY A 250 12.20 0.28 -5.88
N PHE A 251 12.08 -0.07 -4.59
CA PHE A 251 11.63 0.86 -3.57
C PHE A 251 12.59 2.04 -3.34
N TYR A 252 13.85 1.95 -3.74
CA TYR A 252 14.88 2.97 -3.50
C TYR A 252 15.52 3.51 -4.78
N TYR A 253 15.86 2.61 -5.72
CA TYR A 253 16.44 2.98 -7.01
C TYR A 253 15.39 3.53 -8.00
N GLU A 254 14.12 3.21 -7.75
CA GLU A 254 12.95 3.89 -8.30
C GLU A 254 12.09 4.40 -7.13
N ARG A 255 10.81 4.68 -7.35
CA ARG A 255 9.86 5.06 -6.30
C ARG A 255 8.65 4.13 -6.34
N TRP A 256 8.88 2.82 -6.14
CA TRP A 256 7.77 1.87 -6.10
C TRP A 256 6.83 2.18 -4.94
N GLY A 257 5.64 2.65 -5.25
CA GLY A 257 4.60 2.94 -4.27
C GLY A 257 3.95 1.66 -3.76
N ASP A 258 3.63 1.62 -2.48
CA ASP A 258 2.89 0.51 -1.87
C ASP A 258 1.51 0.33 -2.51
N ALA A 259 0.83 1.40 -2.91
CA ALA A 259 -0.45 1.33 -3.62
C ALA A 259 -0.35 0.47 -4.90
N SER A 260 0.66 0.74 -5.73
CA SER A 260 0.94 0.02 -6.97
C SER A 260 1.38 -1.43 -6.71
N VAL A 261 2.34 -1.63 -5.80
CA VAL A 261 2.84 -2.97 -5.43
C VAL A 261 1.72 -3.86 -4.88
N ARG A 262 0.89 -3.32 -3.99
CA ARG A 262 -0.17 -4.06 -3.30
C ARG A 262 -1.38 -4.29 -4.20
N SER A 263 -1.63 -3.40 -5.16
CA SER A 263 -2.62 -3.65 -6.22
C SER A 263 -2.20 -4.81 -7.10
N PHE A 264 -0.93 -4.90 -7.49
CA PHE A 264 -0.43 -6.10 -8.17
C PHE A 264 -0.60 -7.34 -7.28
N ALA A 265 -0.12 -7.31 -6.03
CA ALA A 265 -0.25 -8.47 -5.15
C ALA A 265 -1.71 -8.93 -4.99
N ALA A 266 -2.65 -8.01 -4.75
CA ALA A 266 -4.08 -8.31 -4.64
C ALA A 266 -4.63 -8.91 -5.94
N THR A 267 -4.34 -8.30 -7.09
CA THR A 267 -4.90 -8.74 -8.39
C THR A 267 -4.27 -10.03 -8.92
N LEU A 268 -3.02 -10.35 -8.56
CA LEU A 268 -2.40 -11.64 -8.91
C LEU A 268 -2.79 -12.77 -7.95
N LEU A 269 -2.89 -12.49 -6.65
CA LEU A 269 -2.94 -13.54 -5.62
C LEU A 269 -4.37 -13.77 -5.10
N LEU A 270 -5.26 -12.79 -5.18
CA LEU A 270 -6.66 -12.96 -4.80
C LEU A 270 -7.53 -13.30 -6.01
N LYS A 271 -8.63 -14.00 -5.75
CA LYS A 271 -9.69 -14.15 -6.74
C LYS A 271 -10.49 -12.86 -6.86
N ALA A 272 -11.14 -12.67 -8.00
CA ALA A 272 -11.88 -11.43 -8.24
C ALA A 272 -13.02 -11.23 -7.23
N GLU A 273 -13.70 -12.31 -6.84
CA GLU A 273 -14.76 -12.29 -5.84
C GLU A 273 -14.28 -11.96 -4.41
N GLU A 274 -12.99 -12.07 -4.12
CA GLU A 274 -12.39 -11.74 -2.81
C GLU A 274 -12.07 -10.24 -2.69
N ILE A 275 -12.08 -9.49 -3.79
CA ILE A 275 -11.86 -8.05 -3.81
C ILE A 275 -13.21 -7.32 -3.79
N ASN A 276 -13.34 -6.29 -2.95
CA ASN A 276 -14.54 -5.48 -2.83
C ASN A 276 -14.29 -4.03 -3.23
N TYR A 277 -15.25 -3.44 -3.93
CA TYR A 277 -15.30 -2.00 -4.17
C TYR A 277 -16.33 -1.38 -3.22
N PHE A 278 -15.91 -0.43 -2.39
CA PHE A 278 -16.80 0.42 -1.61
C PHE A 278 -17.07 1.71 -2.40
N GLY A 279 -18.22 1.77 -3.04
CA GLY A 279 -18.65 2.93 -3.84
C GLY A 279 -19.82 3.71 -3.24
N ASP A 280 -20.28 3.29 -2.07
CA ASP A 280 -21.38 3.85 -1.29
C ASP A 280 -20.96 4.97 -0.34
#